data_AF-A0A7Y4ZY51-F1
#
_entry.id   AF-A0A7Y4ZY51-F1
#
_cell.length_a   1.000
_cell.length_b   1.000
_cell.length_c   1.000
_cell.angle_alpha   90.00
_cell.angle_beta   90.00
_cell.angle_gamma   90.00
#
_symmetry.space_group_name_H-M   'P 1'
#
loop_
_entity.id
_entity.type
_entity.pdbx_description
1 polymer ?
#
loop_
_entity_poly.entity_id
_entity_poly.type
_entity_poly.pdbx_seq_one_letter_code
_entity_poly.pdbx_strand_id
1 'polypeptide(L)'
;MMIRSLGYGVIVLILVGCNTQIAVTGAARERLVHPTPFGARWVKEGMTRESRKADWGACGGGADMGDGFRHWMDPETRKSYFDGLDRHERQLSTCMQSKGYDYRNPQRPGKPDECDAGGCLYP
;
A
#
# COMPACT_ATOMS: atom_id res chain seq x y z
N MET A 1 45.26 35.61 35.43
CA MET A 1 45.57 34.80 34.24
C MET A 1 44.24 34.34 33.65
N MET A 2 43.78 34.97 32.57
CA MET A 2 42.48 34.68 31.94
C MET A 2 42.64 33.48 31.00
N ILE A 3 41.99 32.36 31.32
CA ILE A 3 41.88 31.21 30.41
C ILE A 3 40.62 31.43 29.56
N ARG A 4 40.85 31.71 28.28
CA ARG A 4 39.84 31.71 27.22
C ARG A 4 39.46 30.26 26.93
N SER A 5 38.25 29.84 27.31
CA SER A 5 37.68 28.56 26.89
C SER A 5 36.54 28.82 25.91
N LEU A 6 36.88 28.70 24.63
CA LEU A 6 35.98 28.64 23.50
C LEU A 6 35.01 27.46 23.64
N GLY A 7 33.74 27.67 23.25
CA GLY A 7 32.91 26.60 22.71
C GLY A 7 32.33 25.59 23.69
N TYR A 8 31.50 26.04 24.64
CA TYR A 8 30.42 25.19 25.17
C TYR A 8 29.29 25.13 24.14
N GLY A 9 29.60 24.54 22.98
CA GLY A 9 28.64 24.22 21.95
C GLY A 9 27.61 23.25 22.53
N VAL A 10 26.32 23.62 22.42
CA VAL A 10 25.25 22.85 21.77
C VAL A 10 25.39 21.30 21.79
N ILE A 11 25.83 20.71 22.91
CA ILE A 11 26.03 19.26 23.07
C ILE A 11 25.30 18.81 24.34
N VAL A 12 24.09 19.35 24.57
CA VAL A 12 23.13 18.82 25.55
C VAL A 12 21.72 18.73 24.95
N LEU A 13 21.61 18.60 23.62
CA LEU A 13 20.32 18.43 22.90
C LEU A 13 20.22 17.13 22.10
N ILE A 14 21.07 16.13 22.37
CA ILE A 14 21.03 14.83 21.68
C ILE A 14 20.95 13.67 22.69
N LEU A 15 20.19 13.84 23.77
CA LEU A 15 19.68 12.74 24.59
C LEU A 15 18.14 12.63 24.51
N VAL A 16 17.50 13.38 23.61
CA VAL A 16 16.16 13.05 23.14
C VAL A 16 16.34 11.98 22.07
N GLY A 17 16.30 10.72 22.48
CA GLY A 17 16.02 9.64 21.54
C GLY A 17 14.79 10.04 20.75
N CYS A 18 14.93 10.17 19.44
CA CYS A 18 13.85 10.54 18.54
C CYS A 18 12.87 9.36 18.40
N ASN A 19 12.19 9.02 19.49
CA ASN A 19 10.90 8.34 19.46
C ASN A 19 9.85 9.40 19.11
N THR A 20 10.00 10.07 17.96
CA THR A 20 8.87 10.73 17.31
C THR A 20 7.96 9.61 16.81
N GLN A 21 7.26 8.96 17.73
CA GLN A 21 5.99 8.36 17.44
C GLN A 21 5.12 9.54 17.04
N ILE A 22 5.10 9.85 15.74
CA ILE A 22 4.03 10.64 15.16
C ILE A 22 2.79 9.82 15.49
N ALA A 23 2.06 10.25 16.52
CA ALA A 23 0.79 9.64 16.88
C ALA A 23 -0.16 9.99 15.74
N VAL A 24 -0.14 9.18 14.68
CA VAL A 24 -1.15 9.23 13.63
C VAL A 24 -2.43 8.74 14.31
N THR A 25 -3.32 9.69 14.64
CA THR A 25 -4.60 9.43 15.28
C THR A 25 -5.75 9.70 14.31
N GLY A 26 -6.93 9.12 14.59
CA GLY A 26 -8.12 9.32 13.76
C GLY A 26 -8.08 8.60 12.42
N ALA A 27 -8.82 9.11 11.42
CA ALA A 27 -9.01 8.47 10.11
C ALA A 27 -7.70 8.16 9.36
N ALA A 28 -6.63 8.92 9.59
CA ALA A 28 -5.31 8.64 9.03
C ALA A 28 -4.71 7.34 9.60
N ARG A 29 -4.95 7.03 10.88
CA ARG A 29 -4.57 5.76 11.50
C ARG A 29 -5.36 4.61 10.94
N GLU A 30 -6.69 4.78 10.83
CA GLU A 30 -7.58 3.74 10.33
C GLU A 30 -7.23 3.33 8.90
N ARG A 31 -6.91 4.28 8.03
CA ARG A 31 -6.45 4.00 6.65
C ARG A 31 -5.10 3.29 6.58
N LEU A 32 -4.19 3.57 7.53
CA LEU A 32 -2.90 2.88 7.62
C LEU A 32 -3.04 1.46 8.18
N VAL A 33 -3.96 1.26 9.11
CA VAL A 33 -4.19 -0.05 9.76
C VAL A 33 -5.06 -0.97 8.89
N HIS A 34 -5.93 -0.40 8.06
CA HIS A 34 -6.79 -1.13 7.14
C HIS A 34 -6.56 -0.68 5.69
N PRO A 35 -5.41 -1.04 5.08
CA PRO A 35 -5.16 -0.71 3.69
C PRO A 35 -6.21 -1.36 2.81
N THR A 36 -6.73 -0.60 1.84
CA THR A 36 -7.68 -1.12 0.85
C THR A 36 -7.04 -2.30 0.10
N PRO A 37 -7.67 -3.49 0.06
CA PRO A 37 -7.12 -4.66 -0.62
C PRO A 37 -6.84 -4.37 -2.10
N PHE A 38 -5.78 -4.97 -2.67
CA PHE A 38 -5.33 -4.70 -4.04
C PHE A 38 -6.45 -4.84 -5.08
N GLY A 39 -7.25 -5.90 -5.00
CA GLY A 39 -8.40 -6.13 -5.87
C GLY A 39 -9.50 -5.07 -5.76
N ALA A 40 -9.67 -4.44 -4.58
CA ALA A 40 -10.70 -3.43 -4.35
C ALA A 40 -10.37 -2.05 -4.95
N ARG A 41 -9.16 -1.90 -5.52
CA ARG A 41 -8.68 -0.65 -6.13
C ARG A 41 -8.93 -0.60 -7.63
N TRP A 42 -9.44 -1.69 -8.20
CA TRP A 42 -9.90 -1.78 -9.58
C TRP A 42 -11.35 -1.28 -9.66
N VAL A 43 -11.59 -0.25 -10.47
CA VAL A 43 -12.89 0.43 -10.58
C VAL A 43 -13.29 0.55 -12.05
N LYS A 44 -14.57 0.30 -12.36
CA LYS A 44 -15.20 0.63 -13.65
C LYS A 44 -16.61 1.19 -13.43
N GLU A 45 -17.12 1.91 -14.43
CA GLU A 45 -18.48 2.46 -14.37
C GLU A 45 -19.54 1.35 -14.23
N GLY A 46 -20.51 1.55 -13.33
CA GLY A 46 -21.63 0.63 -13.14
C GLY A 46 -21.29 -0.74 -12.53
N MET A 47 -20.07 -0.93 -12.00
CA MET A 47 -19.74 -2.17 -11.30
C MET A 47 -20.44 -2.26 -9.94
N THR A 48 -20.76 -3.48 -9.50
CA THR A 48 -21.10 -3.75 -8.11
C THR A 48 -19.90 -4.38 -7.40
N ARG A 49 -19.95 -4.44 -6.07
CA ARG A 49 -18.96 -5.18 -5.27
C ARG A 49 -18.86 -6.66 -5.71
N GLU A 50 -19.99 -7.29 -6.00
CA GLU A 50 -20.10 -8.69 -6.40
C GLU A 50 -19.54 -8.90 -7.80
N SER A 51 -19.89 -8.04 -8.76
CA SER A 51 -19.35 -8.15 -10.12
C SER A 51 -17.83 -7.98 -10.12
N ARG A 52 -17.32 -7.04 -9.31
CA ARG A 52 -15.88 -6.84 -9.15
C ARG A 52 -15.21 -8.05 -8.51
N LYS A 53 -15.79 -8.63 -7.46
CA LYS A 53 -15.24 -9.84 -6.83
C LYS A 53 -15.20 -11.03 -7.80
N ALA A 54 -16.25 -11.19 -8.60
CA ALA A 54 -16.31 -12.22 -9.63
C ALA A 54 -15.26 -12.01 -10.73
N ASP A 55 -15.16 -10.78 -11.26
CA ASP A 55 -14.15 -10.42 -12.27
C ASP A 55 -12.72 -10.58 -11.74
N TRP A 56 -12.47 -10.17 -10.48
CA TRP A 56 -11.19 -10.32 -9.79
C TRP A 56 -10.77 -11.78 -9.67
N GLY A 57 -11.67 -12.63 -9.16
CA GLY A 57 -11.43 -14.07 -9.05
C GLY A 57 -11.22 -14.72 -10.42
N ALA A 58 -11.98 -14.30 -11.44
CA ALA A 58 -11.81 -14.79 -12.81
C ALA A 58 -10.44 -14.41 -13.41
N CYS A 59 -9.84 -13.32 -12.96
CA CYS A 59 -8.48 -12.92 -13.35
C CYS A 59 -7.37 -13.65 -12.55
N GLY A 60 -7.72 -14.51 -11.59
CA GLY A 60 -6.75 -15.22 -10.74
C GLY A 60 -6.48 -14.52 -9.41
N GLY A 61 -7.29 -13.53 -9.05
CA GLY A 61 -7.22 -12.85 -7.77
C GLY A 61 -7.69 -13.70 -6.59
N GLY A 62 -7.21 -13.38 -5.38
CA GLY A 62 -7.58 -14.08 -4.15
C GLY A 62 -9.02 -13.79 -3.68
N ALA A 63 -9.58 -14.74 -2.90
CA ALA A 63 -10.97 -14.70 -2.43
C ALA A 63 -11.34 -13.47 -1.57
N ASP A 64 -10.35 -12.88 -0.89
CA ASP A 64 -10.52 -11.69 -0.04
C ASP A 64 -10.07 -10.40 -0.73
N MET A 65 -10.11 -10.38 -2.07
CA MET A 65 -9.60 -9.27 -2.89
C MET A 65 -8.08 -9.02 -2.73
N GLY A 66 -7.35 -10.02 -2.20
CA GLY A 66 -5.89 -10.08 -2.29
C GLY A 66 -5.41 -10.47 -3.69
N ASP A 67 -4.11 -10.36 -3.96
CA ASP A 67 -3.53 -10.76 -5.24
C ASP A 67 -3.72 -12.26 -5.57
N GLY A 68 -3.80 -13.13 -4.57
CA GLY A 68 -3.90 -14.58 -4.79
C GLY A 68 -2.55 -15.25 -5.09
N PHE A 69 -1.44 -14.52 -4.96
CA PHE A 69 -0.09 -15.06 -5.04
C PHE A 69 0.29 -15.74 -3.72
N ARG A 70 1.24 -16.68 -3.79
CA ARG A 70 1.74 -17.36 -2.58
C ARG A 70 2.35 -16.36 -1.59
N HIS A 71 1.96 -16.46 -0.32
CA HIS A 71 2.49 -15.59 0.76
C HIS A 71 3.82 -16.08 1.34
N TRP A 72 4.15 -17.35 1.13
CA TRP A 72 5.37 -17.97 1.64
C TRP A 72 6.43 -18.02 0.54
N MET A 73 7.66 -17.70 0.91
CA MET A 73 8.81 -17.99 0.07
C MET A 73 9.13 -19.49 0.21
N ASP A 74 9.03 -20.23 -0.89
CA ASP A 74 9.58 -21.59 -1.03
C ASP A 74 11.13 -21.53 -0.96
N PRO A 75 11.93 -22.62 -1.04
CA PRO A 75 13.40 -22.53 -1.05
C PRO A 75 13.97 -21.91 -2.34
N GLU A 76 13.12 -21.25 -3.14
CA GLU A 76 13.53 -20.42 -4.26
C GLU A 76 14.32 -19.19 -3.78
N THR A 77 15.09 -18.61 -4.71
CA THR A 77 15.78 -17.35 -4.40
C THR A 77 14.77 -16.22 -4.19
N ARG A 78 15.12 -15.25 -3.34
CA ARG A 78 14.34 -14.01 -3.17
C ARG A 78 14.00 -13.34 -4.50
N LYS A 79 14.93 -13.36 -5.45
CA LYS A 79 14.71 -12.81 -6.80
C LYS A 79 13.60 -13.55 -7.54
N SER A 80 13.65 -14.89 -7.55
CA SER A 80 12.61 -15.73 -8.18
C SER A 80 11.22 -15.44 -7.61
N TYR A 81 11.11 -15.31 -6.29
CA TYR A 81 9.85 -14.97 -5.64
C TYR A 81 9.27 -13.64 -6.14
N PHE A 82 10.08 -12.56 -6.13
CA PHE A 82 9.62 -11.24 -6.57
C PHE A 82 9.38 -11.15 -8.08
N ASP A 83 10.18 -11.85 -8.90
CA ASP A 83 9.92 -11.96 -10.34
C ASP A 83 8.58 -12.68 -10.61
N GLY A 84 8.25 -13.69 -9.79
CA GLY A 84 6.97 -14.39 -9.83
C GLY A 84 5.81 -13.50 -9.43
N LEU A 85 5.96 -12.74 -8.35
CA LEU A 85 4.97 -11.77 -7.88
C LEU A 85 4.70 -10.68 -8.92
N ASP A 86 5.75 -10.05 -9.47
CA ASP A 86 5.62 -9.01 -10.52
C ASP A 86 4.90 -9.56 -11.76
N ARG A 87 5.22 -10.79 -12.18
CA ARG A 87 4.52 -11.45 -13.29
C ARG A 87 3.04 -11.65 -12.98
N HIS A 88 2.71 -12.12 -11.77
CA HIS A 88 1.33 -12.34 -11.34
C HIS A 88 0.54 -11.03 -11.28
N GLU A 89 1.11 -9.98 -10.70
CA GLU A 89 0.50 -8.64 -10.66
C GLU A 89 0.25 -8.07 -12.05
N ARG A 90 1.18 -8.25 -13.00
CA ARG A 90 0.99 -7.86 -14.41
C ARG A 90 -0.13 -8.63 -15.09
N GLN A 91 -0.27 -9.92 -14.80
CA GLN A 91 -1.34 -10.76 -15.34
C GLN A 91 -2.71 -10.29 -14.83
N LEU A 92 -2.83 -10.06 -13.53
CA LEU A 92 -4.04 -9.48 -12.91
C LEU A 92 -4.37 -8.13 -13.54
N SER A 93 -3.37 -7.25 -13.63
CA SER A 93 -3.51 -5.90 -14.19
C SER A 93 -4.02 -5.92 -15.63
N THR A 94 -3.38 -6.73 -16.48
CA THR A 94 -3.79 -6.88 -17.89
C THR A 94 -5.21 -7.44 -18.02
N CYS A 95 -5.56 -8.42 -17.20
CA CYS A 95 -6.89 -9.02 -17.21
C CYS A 95 -7.98 -8.05 -16.72
N MET A 96 -7.72 -7.29 -15.67
CA MET A 96 -8.68 -6.30 -15.17
C MET A 96 -8.88 -5.15 -16.14
N GLN A 97 -7.80 -4.68 -16.77
CA GLN A 97 -7.87 -3.67 -17.83
C GLN A 97 -8.67 -4.16 -19.05
N SER A 98 -8.50 -5.42 -19.47
CA SER A 98 -9.28 -5.97 -20.59
C SER A 98 -10.78 -6.09 -20.29
N LYS A 99 -11.14 -6.15 -19.01
CA LYS A 99 -12.54 -6.09 -18.51
C LYS A 99 -13.05 -4.67 -18.28
N GLY A 100 -12.27 -3.65 -18.64
CA GLY A 100 -12.62 -2.24 -18.56
C GLY A 100 -12.42 -1.60 -17.19
N TYR A 101 -11.62 -2.19 -16.30
CA TYR A 101 -11.30 -1.60 -15.01
C TYR A 101 -10.04 -0.74 -15.06
N ASP A 102 -10.09 0.38 -14.35
CA ASP A 102 -8.95 1.24 -14.05
C ASP A 102 -8.45 1.01 -12.63
N TYR A 103 -7.14 1.02 -12.46
CA TYR A 103 -6.52 0.95 -11.13
C TYR A 103 -6.44 2.33 -10.49
N ARG A 104 -6.96 2.46 -9.27
CA ARG A 104 -6.80 3.65 -8.42
C ARG A 104 -5.52 3.53 -7.62
N ASN A 105 -4.60 4.49 -7.69
CA ASN A 105 -3.31 4.43 -6.96
C ASN A 105 -3.45 4.69 -5.46
N PRO A 106 -2.58 4.09 -4.61
CA PRO A 106 -2.60 4.35 -3.17
C PRO A 106 -1.95 5.68 -2.88
N GLN A 107 -2.19 6.18 -1.67
CA GLN A 107 -1.48 7.34 -1.15
C GLN A 107 0.03 7.17 -1.36
N ARG A 108 0.65 8.18 -1.97
CA ARG A 108 2.12 8.28 -2.09
C ARG A 108 2.57 9.64 -1.53
N PRO A 109 3.85 9.81 -1.16
CA PRO A 109 4.37 11.12 -0.80
C PRO A 109 4.05 12.15 -1.90
N GLY A 110 3.33 13.22 -1.56
CA GLY A 110 2.91 14.25 -2.50
C GLY A 110 1.73 13.89 -3.44
N LYS A 111 1.10 12.71 -3.30
CA LYS A 111 -0.09 12.33 -4.08
C LYS A 111 -1.19 11.71 -3.21
N PRO A 112 -2.43 12.23 -3.25
CA PRO A 112 -3.53 11.69 -2.46
C PRO A 112 -3.86 10.26 -2.88
N ASP A 113 -4.51 9.51 -1.99
CA ASP A 113 -5.14 8.24 -2.34
C ASP A 113 -6.25 8.48 -3.37
N GLU A 114 -6.20 7.77 -4.50
CA GLU A 114 -7.23 7.84 -5.56
C GLU A 114 -8.46 6.98 -5.25
N CYS A 115 -8.45 6.30 -4.11
CA CYS A 115 -9.38 5.25 -3.73
C CYS A 115 -10.12 5.68 -2.45
N ASP A 116 -11.15 6.52 -2.59
CA ASP A 116 -11.97 6.97 -1.48
C ASP A 116 -13.04 5.92 -1.09
N ALA A 117 -13.75 6.19 0.01
CA ALA A 117 -14.76 5.28 0.54
C ALA A 117 -15.92 5.04 -0.46
N GLY A 118 -16.23 6.00 -1.32
CA GLY A 118 -17.34 5.91 -2.29
C GLY A 118 -16.97 5.24 -3.61
N GLY A 119 -15.70 5.30 -4.03
CA GLY A 119 -15.26 4.75 -5.32
C GLY A 119 -14.69 3.34 -5.25
N CYS A 120 -14.02 2.99 -4.14
CA CYS A 120 -13.31 1.73 -4.02
C CYS A 120 -13.88 0.77 -2.98
N LEU A 121 -14.21 1.29 -1.79
CA LEU A 121 -14.62 0.45 -0.66
C LEU A 121 -16.10 0.10 -0.71
N TYR A 122 -16.95 1.03 -1.16
CA TYR A 122 -18.41 0.87 -1.25
C TYR A 122 -19.00 1.32 -2.60
N PRO A 123 -18.64 0.67 -3.73
CA PRO A 123 -19.29 0.86 -5.02
C PRO A 123 -20.66 0.17 -5.09
#